data_AF-A0A8I2FQ66-F1
#
_entry.id   AF-A0A8I2FQ66-F1
#
_cell.length_a   1.000
_cell.length_b   1.000
_cell.length_c   1.000
_cell.angle_alpha   90.00
_cell.angle_beta   90.00
_cell.angle_gamma   90.00
#
_symmetry.space_group_name_H-M   'P 1'
#
loop_
_entity.id
_entity.type
_entity.pdbx_description
1 polymer ?
#
loop_
_entity_poly.entity_id
_entity_poly.type
_entity_poly.pdbx_seq_one_letter_code
_entity_poly.pdbx_strand_id
1 'polypeptide(L)'
;YSTFFVAAAGNARLLADSLGLFGITDGSEEARFKWTRIICAIWPLVALLLYIGVRAPTKMILACGTGQAIMLPMLGAAALYFRYKCSDEKLRPSRLWDAMLWLSLAGFAIIAGWSIFIILLKIFSIFFK
;
A
#
# COMPACT_ATOMS: atom_id res chain seq x y z
N TYR A 1 -3.99 18.01 -6.79
CA TYR A 1 -5.37 17.64 -6.47
C TYR A 1 -5.75 16.25 -6.97
N SER A 2 -5.49 15.89 -8.23
CA SER A 2 -5.88 14.58 -8.81
C SER A 2 -5.35 13.36 -8.06
N THR A 3 -4.07 13.36 -7.65
CA THR A 3 -3.44 12.23 -6.95
C THR A 3 -4.17 11.86 -5.65
N PHE A 4 -4.61 12.86 -4.88
CA PHE A 4 -5.32 12.64 -3.62
C PHE A 4 -6.67 11.94 -3.86
N PHE A 5 -7.47 12.45 -4.80
CA PHE A 5 -8.79 11.86 -5.12
C PHE A 5 -8.68 10.48 -5.75
N VAL A 6 -7.72 10.27 -6.67
CA VAL A 6 -7.50 8.97 -7.31
C VAL A 6 -7.02 7.94 -6.28
N ALA A 7 -6.09 8.30 -5.39
CA ALA A 7 -5.62 7.42 -4.33
C ALA A 7 -6.74 7.07 -3.33
N ALA A 8 -7.53 8.06 -2.90
CA ALA A 8 -8.66 7.83 -1.99
C ALA A 8 -9.71 6.90 -2.61
N ALA A 9 -10.06 7.12 -3.89
CA ALA A 9 -11.01 6.27 -4.60
C ALA A 9 -10.47 4.84 -4.81
N GLY A 10 -9.19 4.70 -5.16
CA GLY A 10 -8.54 3.39 -5.31
C GLY A 10 -8.52 2.61 -4.01
N ASN A 11 -8.02 3.22 -2.93
CA ASN A 11 -7.95 2.58 -1.62
C ASN A 11 -9.33 2.29 -1.02
N ALA A 12 -10.33 3.15 -1.27
CA ALA A 12 -11.69 2.89 -0.81
C ALA A 12 -12.29 1.64 -1.43
N ARG A 13 -12.09 1.41 -2.74
CA ARG A 13 -12.54 0.18 -3.41
C ARG A 13 -11.79 -1.04 -2.88
N LEU A 14 -10.46 -0.97 -2.80
CA LEU A 14 -9.63 -2.08 -2.28
C LEU A 14 -10.04 -2.48 -0.87
N LEU A 15 -10.27 -1.52 0.02
CA LEU A 15 -10.76 -1.82 1.37
C LEU A 15 -12.18 -2.38 1.36
N ALA A 16 -13.09 -1.84 0.56
CA ALA A 16 -14.46 -2.35 0.47
C ALA A 16 -14.52 -3.81 -0.05
N ASP A 17 -13.72 -4.15 -1.07
CA ASP A 17 -13.55 -5.53 -1.54
C ASP A 17 -12.94 -6.42 -0.45
N SER A 18 -11.95 -5.91 0.27
CA SER A 18 -11.30 -6.65 1.36
C SER A 18 -12.27 -6.98 2.50
N LEU A 19 -13.20 -6.08 2.83
CA LEU A 19 -14.23 -6.33 3.85
C LEU A 19 -15.11 -7.53 3.47
N GLY A 20 -15.42 -7.72 2.19
CA GLY A 20 -16.13 -8.90 1.69
C GLY A 20 -15.27 -10.17 1.78
N LEU A 21 -13.99 -10.08 1.40
CA LEU A 21 -13.04 -11.20 1.49
C LEU A 21 -12.82 -11.68 2.94
N PHE A 22 -12.85 -10.78 3.92
CA PHE A 22 -12.74 -11.12 5.34
C PHE A 22 -14.07 -11.56 5.99
N GLY A 23 -15.18 -11.59 5.23
CA GLY A 23 -16.51 -11.97 5.74
C GLY A 23 -17.15 -10.94 6.67
N ILE A 24 -16.64 -9.70 6.69
CA ILE A 24 -17.22 -8.58 7.46
C ILE A 24 -18.50 -8.07 6.79
N THR A 25 -18.58 -8.20 5.46
CA THR A 25 -19.77 -7.90 4.66
C THR A 25 -20.25 -9.15 3.95
N ASP A 26 -21.47 -9.09 3.44
CA ASP A 26 -22.11 -10.14 2.62
C ASP A 26 -21.42 -10.37 1.25
N GLY A 27 -20.36 -9.61 0.93
CA GLY A 27 -19.67 -9.65 -0.36
C GLY A 27 -20.52 -9.20 -1.54
N SER A 28 -21.73 -8.66 -1.30
CA SER A 28 -22.64 -8.24 -2.35
C SER A 28 -22.13 -6.97 -3.04
N GLU A 29 -22.57 -6.77 -4.29
CA GLU A 29 -22.25 -5.55 -5.02
C GLU A 29 -22.81 -4.30 -4.29
N GLU A 30 -24.01 -4.41 -3.71
CA GLU A 30 -24.63 -3.33 -2.95
C GLU A 30 -23.82 -2.95 -1.71
N ALA A 31 -23.37 -3.94 -0.93
CA ALA A 31 -22.53 -3.67 0.23
C ALA A 31 -21.18 -3.07 -0.18
N ARG A 32 -20.56 -3.59 -1.25
CA ARG A 32 -19.32 -3.02 -1.78
C ARG A 32 -19.49 -1.57 -2.19
N PHE A 33 -20.58 -1.21 -2.88
CA PHE A 33 -20.89 0.18 -3.23
C PHE A 33 -21.08 1.06 -1.98
N LYS A 34 -21.87 0.58 -1.01
CA LYS A 34 -22.12 1.28 0.26
C LYS A 34 -20.82 1.56 1.01
N TRP A 35 -19.98 0.54 1.20
CA TRP A 35 -18.71 0.66 1.91
C TRP A 35 -17.70 1.50 1.16
N THR A 36 -17.62 1.38 -0.17
CA THR A 36 -16.76 2.25 -0.98
C THR A 36 -17.13 3.72 -0.77
N ARG A 37 -18.43 4.06 -0.76
CA ARG A 37 -18.89 5.44 -0.52
C ARG A 37 -18.53 5.94 0.88
N ILE A 38 -18.73 5.09 1.89
CA ILE A 38 -18.40 5.42 3.29
C ILE A 38 -16.89 5.67 3.43
N ILE A 39 -16.05 4.74 2.96
CA ILE A 39 -14.58 4.85 3.08
C ILE A 39 -14.05 6.05 2.29
N CYS A 40 -14.60 6.31 1.10
CA CYS A 40 -14.24 7.47 0.30
C CYS A 40 -14.57 8.80 0.98
N ALA A 41 -15.65 8.87 1.76
CA ALA A 41 -15.98 10.05 2.57
C ALA A 41 -15.12 10.18 3.84
N ILE A 42 -14.75 9.05 4.46
CA ILE A 42 -13.89 9.02 5.65
C ILE A 42 -12.48 9.52 5.33
N TRP A 43 -11.91 9.17 4.17
CA TRP A 43 -10.54 9.52 3.82
C TRP A 43 -10.21 11.02 3.89
N PRO A 44 -10.99 11.92 3.27
CA PRO A 44 -10.80 13.37 3.41
C PRO A 44 -10.96 13.89 4.84
N LEU A 45 -11.88 13.32 5.61
CA LEU A 45 -12.07 13.71 7.01
C LEU A 45 -10.85 13.35 7.85
N VAL A 46 -10.30 12.15 7.68
CA VAL A 46 -9.05 11.74 8.35
C VAL A 46 -7.89 12.64 7.93
N ALA A 47 -7.76 12.97 6.65
CA ALA A 47 -6.73 13.88 6.17
C ALA A 47 -6.84 15.28 6.81
N LEU A 48 -8.07 15.82 6.93
CA LEU A 48 -8.33 17.10 7.60
C LEU A 48 -7.94 17.05 9.09
N LEU A 49 -8.34 15.98 9.80
CA LEU A 49 -8.01 15.82 11.21
C LEU A 49 -6.49 15.73 11.44
N LEU A 50 -5.78 14.97 10.60
CA LEU A 50 -4.33 14.88 10.66
C LEU A 50 -3.65 16.21 10.37
N TYR A 51 -4.17 16.98 9.40
CA TYR A 51 -3.66 18.31 9.09
C TYR A 51 -3.77 19.27 10.29
N ILE A 52 -4.92 19.30 10.96
CA ILE A 52 -5.17 20.19 12.12
C ILE A 52 -4.37 19.74 13.36
N GLY A 53 -4.26 18.43 13.58
CA GLY A 53 -3.66 17.84 14.78
C GLY A 53 -2.12 17.77 14.77
N VAL A 54 -1.52 17.30 13.66
CA VAL A 54 -0.07 17.03 13.62
C VAL A 54 0.74 18.30 13.33
N ARG A 55 0.22 19.21 12.50
CA ARG A 55 0.83 20.50 12.12
C ARG A 55 2.31 20.43 11.66
N ALA A 56 2.77 19.25 11.24
CA ALA A 56 4.15 18.99 10.82
C ALA A 56 4.17 18.31 9.45
N PRO A 57 3.91 19.06 8.35
CA PRO A 57 3.68 18.49 7.02
C PRO A 57 4.86 17.66 6.51
N THR A 58 6.10 18.11 6.74
CA THR A 58 7.31 17.39 6.33
C THR A 58 7.41 16.01 6.99
N LYS A 59 7.11 15.91 8.30
CA LYS A 59 7.17 14.64 9.03
C LYS A 59 6.09 13.67 8.54
N MET A 60 4.91 14.18 8.19
CA MET A 60 3.81 13.37 7.65
C MET A 60 4.14 12.79 6.28
N ILE A 61 4.71 13.60 5.37
CA ILE A 61 5.12 13.13 4.05
C ILE A 61 6.21 12.06 4.15
N LEU A 62 7.19 12.27 5.04
CA LEU A 62 8.23 11.27 5.31
C LEU A 62 7.64 9.97 5.85
N ALA A 63 6.73 10.03 6.83
CA ALA A 63 6.08 8.85 7.39
C ALA A 63 5.29 8.07 6.33
N CYS A 64 4.54 8.76 5.46
CA CYS A 64 3.82 8.15 4.35
C CYS A 64 4.78 7.47 3.36
N GLY A 65 5.85 8.15 2.95
CA GLY A 65 6.85 7.60 2.04
C GLY A 65 7.58 6.38 2.61
N THR A 66 7.93 6.43 3.89
CA THR A 66 8.56 5.30 4.60
C THR A 66 7.61 4.12 4.72
N GLY A 67 6.35 4.35 5.09
CA GLY A 67 5.34 3.29 5.14
C GLY A 67 5.10 2.66 3.77
N GLN A 68 5.01 3.47 2.71
CA GLN A 68 4.85 3.00 1.34
C GLN A 68 6.05 2.16 0.90
N ALA A 69 7.28 2.60 1.19
CA ALA A 69 8.51 1.86 0.87
C ALA A 69 8.53 0.46 1.51
N ILE A 70 8.09 0.34 2.76
CA ILE A 70 7.98 -0.94 3.47
C ILE A 70 6.94 -1.87 2.83
N MET A 71 5.90 -1.33 2.20
CA MET A 71 4.86 -2.13 1.53
C MET A 71 5.30 -2.66 0.15
N LEU A 72 6.27 -2.03 -0.50
CA LEU A 72 6.71 -2.40 -1.87
C LEU A 72 7.22 -3.84 -2.03
N PRO A 73 8.02 -4.41 -1.10
CA PRO A 73 8.44 -5.82 -1.21
C PRO A 73 7.26 -6.78 -1.19
N MET A 74 6.23 -6.50 -0.38
CA MET A 74 5.01 -7.32 -0.33
C MET A 74 4.28 -7.30 -1.68
N LEU A 75 4.15 -6.11 -2.28
CA LEU A 75 3.57 -5.95 -3.62
C LEU A 75 4.39 -6.67 -4.69
N GLY A 76 5.72 -6.56 -4.66
CA GLY A 76 6.61 -7.24 -5.60
C GLY A 76 6.54 -8.76 -5.49
N ALA A 77 6.48 -9.29 -4.27
CA ALA A 77 6.30 -10.72 -4.03
C ALA A 77 4.93 -11.20 -4.50
N ALA A 78 3.86 -10.44 -4.24
CA ALA A 78 2.52 -10.75 -4.73
C ALA A 78 2.47 -10.73 -6.28
N ALA A 79 3.15 -9.79 -6.93
CA ALA A 79 3.25 -9.74 -8.38
C ALA A 79 3.94 -10.99 -8.95
N LEU A 80 5.05 -11.44 -8.36
CA LEU A 80 5.70 -12.70 -8.74
C LEU A 80 4.81 -13.92 -8.48
N TYR A 81 4.06 -13.92 -7.37
CA TYR A 81 3.12 -15.00 -7.07
C TYR A 81 2.04 -15.12 -8.15
N PHE A 82 1.36 -14.02 -8.48
CA PHE A 82 0.34 -14.02 -9.54
C PHE A 82 0.92 -14.38 -10.91
N ARG A 83 2.15 -13.94 -11.17
CA ARG A 83 2.89 -14.25 -12.39
C ARG A 83 3.13 -15.75 -12.58
N TYR A 84 3.56 -16.45 -11.53
CA TYR A 84 3.88 -17.88 -11.64
C TYR A 84 2.68 -18.81 -11.41
N LYS A 85 1.71 -18.41 -10.58
CA LYS A 85 0.63 -19.29 -10.14
C LYS A 85 -0.74 -19.01 -10.74
N CYS A 86 -1.02 -17.79 -11.19
CA CYS A 86 -2.34 -17.38 -11.66
C CYS A 86 -2.37 -16.92 -13.12
N SER A 87 -1.21 -16.84 -13.79
CA SER A 87 -1.14 -16.43 -15.19
C SER A 87 -1.37 -17.62 -16.12
N ASP A 88 -2.40 -17.53 -16.96
CA ASP A 88 -2.72 -18.52 -17.99
C ASP A 88 -1.53 -18.72 -18.95
N GLU A 89 -1.29 -19.97 -19.34
CA GLU A 89 -0.11 -20.40 -20.06
C GLU A 89 0.03 -19.73 -21.44
N LYS A 90 -1.11 -19.36 -22.04
CA LYS A 90 -1.20 -18.66 -23.33
C LYS A 90 -0.83 -17.18 -23.26
N LEU A 91 -0.82 -16.58 -22.07
CA LEU A 91 -0.55 -15.15 -21.85
C LEU A 91 0.77 -14.93 -21.11
N ARG A 92 1.64 -15.94 -20.99
CA ARG A 92 2.89 -15.79 -20.22
C ARG A 92 3.87 -14.87 -20.97
N PRO A 93 4.25 -13.71 -20.38
CA PRO A 93 5.41 -12.94 -20.82
C PRO A 93 6.69 -13.77 -20.96
N SER A 94 7.63 -13.27 -21.74
CA SER A 94 8.94 -13.90 -21.94
C SER A 94 9.79 -13.90 -20.66
N ARG A 95 10.85 -14.72 -20.63
CA ARG A 95 11.80 -14.81 -19.51
C ARG A 95 12.47 -13.48 -19.13
N LEU A 96 12.52 -12.52 -20.07
CA LEU A 96 13.03 -11.17 -19.80
C LEU A 96 12.17 -10.43 -18.78
N TRP A 97 10.84 -10.56 -18.87
CA TRP A 97 9.92 -9.95 -17.92
C TRP A 97 10.05 -10.54 -16.51
N ASP A 98 10.31 -11.83 -16.42
CA ASP A 98 10.56 -12.48 -15.14
C ASP A 98 11.84 -11.94 -14.51
N ALA A 99 12.92 -11.76 -15.29
CA ALA A 99 14.16 -11.14 -14.80
C ALA A 99 13.94 -9.69 -14.33
N MET A 100 13.15 -8.89 -15.06
CA MET A 100 12.82 -7.53 -14.65
C MET A 100 11.96 -7.47 -13.38
N LEU A 101 11.03 -8.42 -13.20
CA LEU A 101 10.22 -8.53 -11.99
C LEU A 101 11.08 -8.90 -10.78
N TRP A 102 12.00 -9.85 -10.93
CA TRP A 102 12.97 -10.20 -9.89
C TRP A 102 13.89 -9.04 -9.54
N LEU A 103 14.38 -8.29 -10.54
CA LEU A 103 15.17 -7.09 -10.33
C LEU A 103 14.37 -6.02 -9.56
N SER A 104 13.10 -5.83 -9.91
CA SER A 104 12.20 -4.89 -9.23
C SER A 104 11.97 -5.30 -7.77
N LEU A 105 11.73 -6.58 -7.51
CA LEU A 105 11.60 -7.10 -6.15
C LEU A 105 12.89 -6.89 -5.34
N ALA A 106 14.05 -7.14 -5.92
CA ALA A 106 15.33 -6.90 -5.27
C ALA A 106 15.50 -5.42 -4.89
N GLY A 107 15.18 -4.50 -5.80
CA GLY A 107 15.18 -3.07 -5.52
C GLY A 107 14.23 -2.67 -4.38
N PHE A 108 13.00 -3.19 -4.39
CA PHE A 108 12.04 -2.96 -3.31
C PHE A 108 12.53 -3.51 -1.96
N ALA A 109 13.10 -4.70 -1.95
CA ALA A 109 13.65 -5.31 -0.73
C ALA A 109 14.80 -4.50 -0.15
N ILE A 110 15.71 -3.99 -0.98
CA ILE A 110 16.82 -3.13 -0.53
C ILE A 110 16.29 -1.84 0.10
N ILE A 111 15.36 -1.15 -0.57
CA ILE A 111 14.81 0.12 -0.09
C ILE A 111 14.04 -0.09 1.23
N ALA A 112 13.23 -1.15 1.31
CA ALA A 112 12.49 -1.48 2.53
C ALA A 112 13.42 -1.86 3.69
N GLY A 113 14.43 -2.70 3.42
CA GLY A 113 15.43 -3.10 4.42
C GLY A 113 16.20 -1.90 4.97
N TRP A 114 16.65 -1.00 4.09
CA TRP A 114 17.32 0.24 4.48
C TRP A 114 16.40 1.16 5.30
N SER A 115 15.13 1.29 4.90
CA SER A 115 14.14 2.09 5.63
C SER A 115 13.91 1.57 7.04
N ILE A 116 13.76 0.25 7.21
CA ILE A 116 13.61 -0.39 8.52
C ILE A 116 14.87 -0.18 9.36
N PHE A 117 16.06 -0.33 8.78
CA PHE A 117 17.32 -0.11 9.48
C PHE A 117 17.44 1.31 10.05
N ILE A 118 17.11 2.33 9.25
CA ILE A 118 17.08 3.73 9.71
C ILE A 118 16.09 3.92 10.87
N ILE A 119 14.89 3.35 10.76
CA ILE A 119 13.87 3.46 11.81
C ILE A 119 14.35 2.82 13.11
N LEU A 120 14.97 1.64 13.03
CA LEU A 120 15.52 0.93 14.19
C LEU A 120 16.64 1.72 14.86
N LEU A 121 17.59 2.27 14.08
CA LEU A 121 18.65 3.14 14.61
C LEU A 121 18.08 4.37 15.32
N LYS A 122 17.05 4.98 14.74
CA LYS A 122 16.40 6.14 15.33
C LYS A 122 15.69 5.82 16.65
N ILE A 123 15.01 4.67 16.72
CA ILE A 123 14.39 4.17 17.96
C ILE A 123 15.47 3.90 19.02
N PHE A 124 16.57 3.23 18.64
CA PHE A 124 17.66 2.92 19.55
C PHE A 124 18.30 4.19 20.14
N SER A 125 18.53 5.22 19.31
CA SER A 125 19.06 6.51 19.77
C SER A 125 18.13 7.28 20.71
N ILE A 126 16.82 7.05 20.66
CA ILE A 126 15.84 7.67 21.58
C ILE A 126 15.84 6.95 22.93
N PHE A 127 16.08 5.64 22.94
CA PHE A 127 16.03 4.82 24.16
C PHE A 127 17.32 4.90 24.99
N PHE A 128 18.46 5.20 24.35
CA PHE A 128 19.78 5.30 24.99
C PHE A 128 20.23 6.75 25.29
N LYS A 129 19.30 7.71 25.26
CA LYS A 129 19.52 9.11 25.63
C LYS A 129 18.63 9.49 26.80
#